data_AF-A0A0K8Q4L9-F1
#
_entry.id   AF-A0A0K8Q4L9-F1
#
_cell.length_a   1.000
_cell.length_b   1.000
_cell.length_c   1.000
_cell.angle_alpha   90.00
_cell.angle_beta   90.00
_cell.angle_gamma   90.00
#
_symmetry.space_group_name_H-M   'P 1'
#
loop_
_entity.id
_entity.type
_entity.pdbx_description
1 polymer ?
#
loop_
_entity_poly.entity_id
_entity_poly.type
_entity_poly.pdbx_seq_one_letter_code
_entity_poly.pdbx_strand_id
1 'polypeptide(L)'
;MTVSGSMAAEKIGVPAISLMPTYANNEHFSLRTLLPADPSPEMAEAWAAMRGSLAEFAAEQGVGVPRMFDGPPAPFNIVFIPREFQPMAETFDDRFRFVGPCVGGQDDAGWSHEGTNPLLFISLGTTLLNRRPDFFRTCLEHSARESGTWPWRSASRPVRLRSGRFRRTSGCRRSFPSFRYFNRQMCSSRTRE
;
A
#
# COMPACT_ATOMS: atom_id res chain seq x y z
N MET A 1 9.24 -9.12 5.93
CA MET A 1 9.69 -8.42 7.15
C MET A 1 11.08 -7.85 6.88
N THR A 2 11.48 -6.76 7.54
CA THR A 2 12.88 -6.29 7.50
C THR A 2 13.78 -7.27 8.25
N VAL A 3 14.77 -7.84 7.58
CA VAL A 3 15.73 -8.81 8.16
C VAL A 3 16.41 -8.32 9.44
N SER A 4 16.62 -7.01 9.56
CA SER A 4 17.23 -6.36 10.72
C SER A 4 16.42 -6.49 12.01
N GLY A 5 15.07 -6.44 11.91
CA GLY A 5 14.20 -6.44 13.09
C GLY A 5 14.21 -7.78 13.82
N SER A 6 14.14 -8.89 13.10
CA SER A 6 14.22 -10.24 13.68
C SER A 6 15.60 -10.51 14.28
N MET A 7 16.67 -10.14 13.57
CA MET A 7 18.05 -10.32 14.06
C MET A 7 18.30 -9.51 15.33
N ALA A 8 17.83 -8.26 15.39
CA ALA A 8 17.98 -7.42 16.57
C ALA A 8 17.22 -7.99 17.77
N ALA A 9 15.98 -8.46 17.57
CA ALA A 9 15.18 -9.05 18.63
C ALA A 9 15.84 -10.32 19.20
N GLU A 10 16.37 -11.19 18.34
CA GLU A 10 17.12 -12.37 18.75
C GLU A 10 18.40 -12.01 19.51
N LYS A 11 19.20 -11.07 18.98
CA LYS A 11 20.46 -10.62 19.57
C LYS A 11 20.30 -10.14 21.01
N ILE A 12 19.21 -9.41 21.30
CA ILE A 12 18.94 -8.84 22.63
C ILE A 12 17.98 -9.70 23.47
N GLY A 13 17.55 -10.87 22.96
CA GLY A 13 16.71 -11.82 23.70
C GLY A 13 15.28 -11.34 23.98
N VAL A 14 14.68 -10.53 23.10
CA VAL A 14 13.31 -10.04 23.26
C VAL A 14 12.35 -10.65 22.24
N PRO A 15 11.04 -10.75 22.55
CA PRO A 15 10.04 -11.20 21.58
C PRO A 15 9.95 -10.25 20.37
N ALA A 16 9.83 -10.83 19.17
CA ALA A 16 9.59 -10.09 17.94
C ALA A 16 8.10 -10.06 17.59
N ILE A 17 7.62 -8.90 17.13
CA ILE A 17 6.31 -8.75 16.47
C ILE A 17 6.55 -8.29 15.03
N SER A 18 5.96 -8.97 14.06
CA SER A 18 6.00 -8.53 12.67
C SER A 18 4.84 -7.61 12.34
N LEU A 19 5.14 -6.51 11.64
CA LEU A 19 4.14 -5.60 11.08
C LEU A 19 4.06 -5.83 9.56
N MET A 20 2.89 -6.24 9.07
CA MET A 20 2.68 -6.63 7.68
C MET A 20 1.73 -5.65 6.97
N PRO A 21 2.27 -4.62 6.30
CA PRO A 21 1.47 -3.62 5.57
C PRO A 21 0.89 -4.14 4.24
N THR A 22 1.20 -5.39 3.89
CA THR A 22 0.79 -6.10 2.67
C THR A 22 0.39 -7.53 3.05
N TYR A 23 0.19 -8.41 2.07
CA TYR A 23 -0.08 -9.83 2.28
C TYR A 23 0.91 -10.47 3.26
N ALA A 24 0.37 -11.28 4.15
CA ALA A 24 1.13 -12.10 5.08
C ALA A 24 1.72 -13.33 4.35
N ASN A 25 2.81 -13.88 4.89
CA ASN A 25 3.40 -15.15 4.43
C ASN A 25 3.32 -16.17 5.57
N ASN A 26 3.14 -17.44 5.22
CA ASN A 26 3.22 -18.59 6.12
C ASN A 26 3.85 -19.78 5.37
N GLU A 27 3.71 -20.97 5.92
CA GLU A 27 4.22 -22.22 5.33
C GLU A 27 3.47 -22.63 4.04
N HIS A 28 2.26 -22.10 3.83
CA HIS A 28 1.37 -22.44 2.70
C HIS A 28 1.34 -21.38 1.60
N PHE A 29 1.62 -20.12 1.94
CA PHE A 29 1.55 -18.98 1.05
C PHE A 29 2.76 -18.08 1.20
N SER A 30 3.36 -17.74 0.06
CA SER A 30 4.40 -16.71 -0.06
C SER A 30 4.01 -15.70 -1.13
N LEU A 31 4.22 -14.41 -0.87
CA LEU A 31 4.02 -13.33 -1.83
C LEU A 31 4.76 -13.57 -3.15
N ARG A 32 5.88 -14.30 -3.13
CA ARG A 32 6.63 -14.67 -4.34
C ARG A 32 5.77 -15.47 -5.32
N THR A 33 4.82 -16.26 -4.84
CA THR A 33 3.90 -17.03 -5.70
C THR A 33 3.00 -16.14 -6.56
N LEU A 34 2.82 -14.88 -6.19
CA LEU A 34 2.06 -13.89 -6.96
C LEU A 34 2.92 -13.11 -7.97
N LEU A 35 4.24 -13.30 -7.97
CA LEU A 35 5.12 -12.65 -8.93
C LEU A 35 5.09 -13.42 -10.26
N PRO A 36 4.75 -12.76 -11.38
CA PRO A 36 4.42 -13.44 -12.64
C PRO A 36 5.61 -13.98 -13.44
N ALA A 37 6.83 -13.82 -12.94
CA ALA A 37 8.03 -14.23 -13.67
C ALA A 37 9.01 -14.95 -12.75
N ASP A 38 9.57 -16.05 -13.25
CA ASP A 38 10.78 -16.61 -12.69
C ASP A 38 11.87 -15.53 -12.65
N PRO A 39 12.69 -15.49 -11.59
CA PRO A 39 13.79 -14.56 -11.53
C PRO A 39 14.68 -14.77 -12.75
N SER A 40 15.09 -13.67 -13.39
CA SER A 40 16.16 -13.74 -14.39
C SER A 40 17.42 -14.36 -13.76
N PRO A 41 18.34 -14.96 -14.54
CA PRO A 41 19.59 -15.50 -14.01
C PRO A 41 20.35 -14.47 -13.16
N GLU A 42 20.40 -13.21 -13.61
CA GLU A 42 21.00 -12.09 -12.86
C GLU A 42 20.31 -11.85 -11.51
N MET A 43 18.97 -11.88 -11.47
CA MET A 43 18.22 -11.73 -10.22
C MET A 43 18.45 -12.92 -9.28
N ALA A 44 18.56 -14.13 -9.83
CA ALA A 44 18.84 -15.33 -9.05
C ALA A 44 20.25 -15.31 -8.44
N GLU A 45 21.25 -14.87 -9.20
CA GLU A 45 22.63 -14.65 -8.72
C GLU A 45 22.67 -13.55 -7.65
N ALA A 46 22.01 -12.41 -7.88
CA ALA A 46 21.92 -11.32 -6.91
C ALA A 46 21.27 -11.79 -5.60
N TRP A 47 20.21 -12.61 -5.69
CA TRP A 47 19.58 -13.20 -4.52
C TRP A 47 20.47 -14.22 -3.82
N ALA A 48 21.26 -15.01 -4.55
CA ALA A 48 22.22 -15.95 -3.96
C ALA A 48 23.32 -15.20 -3.21
N ALA A 49 23.90 -14.16 -3.82
CA ALA A 49 24.89 -13.29 -3.18
C ALA A 49 24.32 -12.61 -1.92
N MET A 50 23.11 -12.05 -2.01
CA MET A 50 22.42 -11.45 -0.87
C MET A 50 22.18 -12.46 0.26
N ARG A 51 21.80 -13.71 -0.06
CA ARG A 51 21.66 -14.77 0.95
C ARG A 51 22.98 -15.09 1.62
N GLY A 52 24.08 -15.15 0.85
CA GLY A 52 25.42 -15.37 1.38
C GLY A 52 25.84 -14.28 2.36
N SER A 53 25.78 -13.01 1.94
CA SER A 53 26.14 -11.88 2.83
C SER A 53 25.26 -11.78 4.08
N LEU A 54 23.97 -12.13 3.96
CA LEU A 54 23.06 -12.15 5.10
C LEU A 54 23.40 -13.27 6.09
N ALA A 55 23.84 -14.43 5.59
CA ALA A 55 24.26 -15.54 6.43
C ALA A 55 25.57 -15.23 7.17
N GLU A 56 26.54 -14.62 6.48
CA GLU A 56 27.79 -14.15 7.09
C GLU A 56 27.50 -13.12 8.19
N PHE A 57 26.70 -12.10 7.89
CA PHE A 57 26.33 -11.08 8.87
C PHE A 57 25.58 -11.68 10.07
N ALA A 58 24.66 -12.63 9.86
CA ALA A 58 23.97 -13.30 10.96
C ALA A 58 24.94 -14.09 11.85
N ALA A 59 25.92 -14.77 11.27
CA ALA A 59 26.95 -15.48 12.01
C ALA A 59 27.83 -14.53 12.85
N GLU A 60 28.25 -13.39 12.29
CA GLU A 60 28.99 -12.34 13.04
C GLU A 60 28.16 -11.80 14.22
N GLN A 61 26.86 -11.66 14.03
CA GLN A 61 25.95 -11.23 15.09
C GLN A 61 25.60 -12.38 16.05
N GLY A 62 25.97 -13.63 15.80
CA GLY A 62 25.63 -14.76 16.65
C GLY A 62 24.11 -15.00 16.73
N VAL A 63 23.40 -14.79 15.62
CA VAL A 63 21.95 -15.00 15.49
C VAL A 63 21.64 -15.90 14.29
N GLY A 64 20.44 -16.46 14.25
CA GLY A 64 19.94 -17.25 13.13
C GLY A 64 19.82 -16.43 11.83
N VAL A 65 20.01 -17.10 10.68
CA VAL A 65 19.81 -16.47 9.37
C VAL A 65 18.33 -16.16 9.18
N PRO A 66 17.92 -14.89 9.00
CA PRO A 66 16.51 -14.54 8.93
C PRO A 66 15.89 -14.98 7.60
N ARG A 67 14.64 -15.44 7.66
CA ARG A 67 13.86 -15.81 6.48
C ARG A 67 13.27 -14.56 5.82
N MET A 68 13.65 -14.29 4.58
CA MET A 68 13.25 -13.06 3.88
C MET A 68 11.84 -13.16 3.26
N PHE A 69 11.41 -14.37 2.84
CA PHE A 69 10.19 -14.57 2.05
C PHE A 69 9.37 -15.82 2.38
N ASP A 70 9.84 -16.67 3.30
CA ASP A 70 9.24 -17.98 3.57
C ASP A 70 8.81 -18.12 5.03
N GLY A 71 7.62 -18.68 5.24
CA GLY A 71 7.08 -18.93 6.57
C GLY A 71 6.59 -17.69 7.30
N PRO A 72 6.11 -17.85 8.55
CA PRO A 72 5.76 -16.74 9.42
C PRO A 72 7.01 -15.90 9.69
N PRO A 73 6.92 -14.57 9.54
CA PRO A 73 8.09 -13.73 9.79
C PRO A 73 8.45 -13.70 11.28
N ALA A 74 7.46 -13.67 12.18
CA ALA A 74 7.67 -13.67 13.64
C ALA A 74 6.70 -14.61 14.36
N PRO A 75 6.93 -14.91 15.65
CA PRO A 75 5.97 -15.66 16.48
C PRO A 75 4.59 -15.01 16.56
N PHE A 76 4.50 -13.67 16.43
CA PHE A 76 3.25 -12.93 16.37
C PHE A 76 3.30 -11.85 15.27
N ASN A 77 2.22 -11.73 14.50
CA ASN A 77 2.18 -10.95 13.26
C ASN A 77 0.89 -10.10 13.20
N ILE A 78 1.03 -8.81 13.00
CA ILE A 78 -0.09 -7.88 12.81
C ILE A 78 -0.19 -7.56 11.32
N VAL A 79 -1.35 -7.85 10.74
CA VAL A 79 -1.61 -7.75 9.30
C VAL A 79 -2.61 -6.62 9.03
N PHE A 80 -2.21 -5.63 8.22
CA PHE A 80 -2.98 -4.41 7.98
C PHE A 80 -3.92 -4.48 6.78
N ILE A 81 -4.24 -5.70 6.34
CA ILE A 81 -5.31 -5.96 5.37
C ILE A 81 -6.44 -6.77 6.03
N PRO A 82 -7.69 -6.66 5.57
CA PRO A 82 -8.76 -7.55 6.01
C PRO A 82 -8.41 -9.01 5.70
N ARG A 83 -8.87 -9.94 6.54
CA ARG A 83 -8.59 -11.38 6.36
C ARG A 83 -9.15 -11.88 5.03
N GLU A 84 -10.28 -11.34 4.59
CA GLU A 84 -10.97 -11.69 3.34
C GLU A 84 -10.15 -11.33 2.08
N PHE A 85 -9.17 -10.43 2.23
CA PHE A 85 -8.28 -10.01 1.15
C PHE A 85 -6.98 -10.81 1.14
N GLN A 86 -6.70 -11.63 2.16
CA GLN A 86 -5.50 -12.45 2.22
C GLN A 86 -5.69 -13.72 1.38
N PRO A 87 -4.80 -14.00 0.40
CA PRO A 87 -4.79 -15.29 -0.28
C PRO A 87 -4.56 -16.44 0.70
N MET A 88 -5.31 -17.53 0.52
CA MET A 88 -5.25 -18.72 1.38
C MET A 88 -5.45 -18.39 2.87
N ALA A 89 -6.32 -17.42 3.17
CA ALA A 89 -6.58 -16.92 4.52
C ALA A 89 -6.90 -18.01 5.55
N GLU A 90 -7.51 -19.12 5.11
CA GLU A 90 -7.84 -20.30 5.92
C GLU A 90 -6.60 -21.02 6.48
N THR A 91 -5.43 -20.83 5.88
CA THR A 91 -4.16 -21.44 6.32
C THR A 91 -3.45 -20.64 7.42
N PHE A 92 -3.98 -19.46 7.78
CA PHE A 92 -3.37 -18.57 8.77
C PHE A 92 -4.00 -18.76 10.16
N ASP A 93 -3.17 -19.27 11.07
CA ASP A 93 -3.49 -19.54 12.47
C ASP A 93 -3.40 -18.31 13.40
N ASP A 94 -3.46 -18.56 14.71
CA ASP A 94 -3.49 -17.55 15.78
C ASP A 94 -2.20 -16.72 15.91
N ARG A 95 -1.11 -17.09 15.20
CA ARG A 95 0.09 -16.26 15.08
C ARG A 95 -0.18 -14.96 14.30
N PHE A 96 -1.32 -14.86 13.61
CA PHE A 96 -1.68 -13.74 12.74
C PHE A 96 -2.93 -13.01 13.19
N ARG A 97 -2.78 -11.72 13.49
CA ARG A 97 -3.89 -10.82 13.76
C ARG A 97 -4.14 -9.89 12.58
N PHE A 98 -5.19 -10.20 11.82
CA PHE A 98 -5.71 -9.32 10.76
C PHE A 98 -6.50 -8.18 11.39
N VAL A 99 -5.92 -6.99 11.40
CA VAL A 99 -6.51 -5.78 11.99
C VAL A 99 -7.11 -4.85 10.93
N GLY A 100 -6.89 -5.14 9.64
CA GLY A 100 -7.31 -4.27 8.56
C GLY A 100 -6.53 -2.95 8.52
N PRO A 101 -6.94 -2.02 7.64
CA PRO A 101 -6.23 -0.76 7.46
C PRO A 101 -6.34 0.12 8.71
N CYS A 102 -5.22 0.69 9.15
CA CYS A 102 -5.20 1.68 10.22
C CYS A 102 -5.74 3.02 9.73
N VAL A 103 -7.05 3.24 9.87
CA VAL A 103 -7.70 4.50 9.51
C VAL A 103 -7.79 5.43 10.75
N GLY A 104 -6.64 5.89 11.25
CA GLY A 104 -6.54 6.82 12.38
C GLY A 104 -7.01 8.26 12.07
N GLY A 105 -7.35 9.02 13.13
CA GLY A 105 -7.96 10.36 13.11
C GLY A 105 -7.00 11.54 13.11
N GLN A 106 -7.17 12.42 12.13
CA GLN A 106 -7.07 13.87 12.27
C GLN A 106 -8.06 14.53 11.30
N ASP A 107 -8.59 15.66 11.73
CA ASP A 107 -9.74 16.35 11.16
C ASP A 107 -9.55 16.75 9.69
N ASP A 108 -10.70 16.82 9.02
CA ASP A 108 -10.86 17.19 7.63
C ASP A 108 -9.92 18.34 7.26
N ALA A 109 -8.96 18.08 6.38
CA ALA A 109 -8.12 19.10 5.76
C ALA A 109 -8.98 19.96 4.79
N GLY A 110 -9.94 20.69 5.34
CA GLY A 110 -10.68 21.79 4.74
C GLY A 110 -11.31 21.51 3.37
N TRP A 111 -11.65 20.26 3.05
CA TRP A 111 -12.32 19.95 1.79
C TRP A 111 -13.60 19.15 1.98
N SER A 112 -14.69 19.78 1.59
CA SER A 112 -16.01 19.18 1.39
C SER A 112 -16.31 19.06 -0.10
N HIS A 113 -17.07 18.02 -0.46
CA HIS A 113 -17.71 17.97 -1.77
C HIS A 113 -18.94 18.89 -1.74
N GLU A 114 -18.94 19.91 -2.60
CA GLU A 114 -20.07 20.83 -2.74
C GLU A 114 -20.90 20.40 -3.96
N GLY A 115 -22.15 19.96 -3.71
CA GLY A 115 -23.12 19.59 -4.74
C GLY A 115 -23.53 18.12 -4.71
N THR A 116 -24.49 17.77 -5.57
CA THR A 116 -25.04 16.41 -5.72
C THR A 116 -24.43 15.64 -6.88
N ASN A 117 -23.58 16.28 -7.67
CA ASN A 117 -22.90 15.62 -8.78
C ASN A 117 -22.02 14.50 -8.25
N PRO A 118 -21.86 13.38 -8.98
CA PRO A 118 -20.98 12.32 -8.51
C PRO A 118 -19.53 12.84 -8.44
N LEU A 119 -18.68 12.20 -7.64
CA LEU A 119 -17.28 12.60 -7.48
C LEU A 119 -16.34 11.54 -8.07
N LEU A 120 -15.36 11.99 -8.85
CA LEU A 120 -14.24 11.17 -9.29
C LEU A 120 -12.97 11.51 -8.49
N PHE A 121 -12.38 10.49 -7.87
CA PHE A 121 -11.08 10.57 -7.19
C PHE A 121 -9.99 9.89 -8.02
N ILE A 122 -8.91 10.62 -8.35
CA ILE A 122 -7.80 10.13 -9.17
C ILE A 122 -6.50 10.19 -8.37
N SER A 123 -5.86 9.04 -8.17
CA SER A 123 -4.57 8.93 -7.50
C SER A 123 -3.73 7.79 -8.10
N LEU A 124 -2.47 8.08 -8.39
CA LEU A 124 -1.45 7.07 -8.78
C LEU A 124 -0.49 6.76 -7.62
N GLY A 125 -0.78 7.28 -6.41
CA GLY A 125 0.10 7.13 -5.25
C GLY A 125 1.42 7.90 -5.37
N THR A 126 2.40 7.50 -4.57
CA THR A 126 3.71 8.18 -4.44
C THR A 126 4.82 7.57 -5.29
N THR A 127 4.52 6.48 -6.01
CA THR A 127 5.49 5.74 -6.83
C THR A 127 5.93 6.54 -8.06
N LEU A 128 7.01 6.11 -8.72
CA LEU A 128 7.48 6.75 -9.97
C LEU A 128 6.42 6.81 -11.07
N LEU A 129 5.42 5.93 -11.01
CA LEU A 129 4.27 5.90 -11.91
C LEU A 129 3.41 7.17 -11.83
N ASN A 130 3.52 7.96 -10.75
CA ASN A 130 2.79 9.22 -10.63
C ASN A 130 3.35 10.38 -11.49
N ARG A 131 4.46 10.18 -12.20
CA ARG A 131 5.06 11.17 -13.12
C ARG A 131 4.45 11.11 -14.52
N ARG A 132 3.12 11.07 -14.61
CA ARG A 132 2.36 10.91 -15.86
C ARG A 132 1.38 12.07 -16.08
N PRO A 133 1.88 13.27 -16.44
CA PRO A 133 1.02 14.44 -16.65
C PRO A 133 0.02 14.26 -17.81
N ASP A 134 0.42 13.47 -18.81
CA ASP A 134 -0.39 12.94 -19.90
C ASP A 134 -1.63 12.19 -19.37
N PHE A 135 -1.43 11.20 -18.49
CA PHE A 135 -2.53 10.44 -17.88
C PHE A 135 -3.54 11.35 -17.17
N PHE A 136 -3.05 12.26 -16.30
CA PHE A 136 -3.94 13.18 -15.61
C PHE A 136 -4.70 14.06 -16.60
N ARG A 137 -4.05 14.61 -17.63
CA ARG A 137 -4.71 15.43 -18.66
C ARG A 137 -5.81 14.65 -19.38
N THR A 138 -5.55 13.41 -19.79
CA THR A 138 -6.55 12.56 -20.44
C THR A 138 -7.75 12.33 -19.53
N CYS A 139 -7.54 11.99 -18.26
CA CYS A 139 -8.66 11.84 -17.32
C CYS A 139 -9.51 13.11 -17.21
N LEU A 140 -8.88 14.29 -17.23
CA LEU A 140 -9.59 15.58 -17.19
C LEU A 140 -10.39 15.86 -18.44
N GLU A 141 -9.80 15.64 -19.61
CA GLU A 141 -10.43 15.91 -20.90
C GLU A 141 -11.68 15.04 -21.10
N HIS A 142 -11.63 13.76 -20.69
CA HIS A 142 -12.78 12.86 -20.77
C HIS A 142 -13.86 13.18 -19.74
N SER A 143 -13.47 13.43 -18.49
CA SER A 143 -14.44 13.77 -17.43
C SER A 143 -15.19 15.08 -17.71
N ALA A 144 -14.57 16.03 -18.41
CA ALA A 144 -15.20 17.29 -18.80
C ALA A 144 -16.19 17.15 -19.97
N ARG A 145 -16.08 16.10 -20.79
CA ARG A 145 -16.92 15.88 -21.99
C ARG A 145 -18.22 15.15 -21.70
N GLU A 146 -18.23 14.25 -20.72
CA GLU A 146 -19.38 13.36 -20.47
C GLU A 146 -20.43 13.95 -19.53
N SER A 147 -20.14 15.00 -18.76
CA SER A 147 -21.17 15.73 -18.02
C SER A 147 -20.68 17.13 -17.66
N GLY A 148 -21.58 18.11 -17.69
CA GLY A 148 -21.27 19.48 -17.30
C GLY A 148 -20.57 19.53 -15.93
N THR A 149 -19.31 19.97 -15.93
CA THR A 149 -18.50 20.37 -14.76
C THR A 149 -18.47 19.38 -13.58
N TRP A 150 -17.55 18.42 -13.64
CA TRP A 150 -17.19 17.58 -12.50
C TRP A 150 -16.14 18.25 -11.60
N PRO A 151 -16.35 18.31 -10.27
CA PRO A 151 -15.26 18.62 -9.35
C PRO A 151 -14.29 17.43 -9.29
N TRP A 152 -12.98 17.69 -9.42
CA TRP A 152 -11.93 16.66 -9.41
C TRP A 152 -10.70 17.12 -8.61
N ARG A 153 -9.88 16.16 -8.14
CA ARG A 153 -8.60 16.41 -7.43
C ARG A 153 -7.51 15.43 -7.89
N SER A 154 -6.27 15.92 -8.02
CA SER A 154 -5.09 15.09 -8.30
C SER A 154 -4.05 15.22 -7.17
N ALA A 155 -3.46 14.10 -6.77
CA ALA A 155 -2.32 14.03 -5.86
C ALA A 155 -1.01 13.86 -6.64
N SER A 156 -0.52 14.92 -7.28
CA SER A 156 0.76 14.94 -8.01
C SER A 156 1.50 16.27 -7.83
N ARG A 157 2.82 16.33 -8.14
CA ARG A 157 3.58 17.61 -8.15
C ARG A 157 2.86 18.60 -9.08
N PRO A 158 2.85 19.91 -8.79
CA PRO A 158 2.09 20.88 -9.56
C PRO A 158 2.52 20.86 -11.03
N VAL A 159 1.72 20.23 -11.88
CA VAL A 159 1.79 20.39 -13.32
C VAL A 159 1.18 21.77 -13.58
N ARG A 160 2.00 22.72 -14.05
CA ARG A 160 1.54 24.06 -14.40
C ARG A 160 0.68 23.94 -15.68
N LEU A 161 -0.60 23.67 -15.51
CA LEU A 161 -1.58 23.64 -16.60
C LEU A 161 -1.76 25.08 -17.10
N ARG A 162 -1.46 25.33 -18.38
CA ARG A 162 -1.80 26.60 -19.02
C ARG A 162 -3.31 26.79 -18.96
N SER A 163 -3.72 27.97 -18.51
CA SER A 163 -5.08 28.40 -18.23
C SER A 163 -5.99 28.31 -19.47
N GLY A 164 -6.73 27.21 -19.59
CA GLY A 164 -8.02 27.16 -20.29
C GLY A 164 -9.12 27.10 -19.23
N ARG A 165 -10.18 27.90 -19.39
CA ARG A 165 -11.27 28.17 -18.43
C ARG A 165 -11.72 26.94 -17.59
N PHE A 166 -11.11 26.74 -16.42
CA PHE A 166 -11.64 25.88 -15.36
C PHE A 166 -12.26 26.77 -14.28
N ARG A 167 -13.55 26.57 -13.97
CA ARG A 167 -14.24 27.28 -12.87
C ARG A 167 -13.68 26.84 -11.50
N ARG A 168 -13.88 27.71 -10.50
CA ARG A 168 -13.38 27.69 -9.12
C ARG A 168 -13.62 26.44 -8.26
N THR A 169 -14.25 25.37 -8.75
CA THR A 169 -14.53 24.14 -7.98
C THR A 169 -13.35 23.15 -7.95
N SER A 170 -12.15 23.58 -8.34
CA SER A 170 -10.98 22.72 -8.57
C SER A 170 -9.89 22.97 -7.53
N GLY A 171 -9.29 21.88 -7.02
CA GLY A 171 -8.17 21.99 -6.08
C GLY A 171 -7.17 20.84 -6.24
N CYS A 172 -5.93 21.18 -6.58
CA CYS A 172 -4.81 20.25 -6.62
C CYS A 172 -4.01 20.35 -5.31
N ARG A 173 -3.73 19.22 -4.66
CA ARG A 173 -2.88 19.16 -3.46
C ARG A 173 -1.87 18.05 -3.61
N ARG A 174 -0.66 18.30 -3.10
CA ARG A 174 0.48 17.38 -3.21
C ARG A 174 0.31 16.09 -2.40
N SER A 175 -0.53 16.12 -1.35
CA SER A 175 -0.86 14.98 -0.51
C SER A 175 -2.36 15.04 -0.16
N PHE A 176 -3.02 13.90 -0.20
CA PHE A 176 -4.45 13.76 0.07
C PHE A 176 -4.71 12.45 0.81
N PRO A 177 -5.51 12.42 1.89
CA PRO A 177 -5.80 11.19 2.64
C PRO A 177 -6.83 10.33 1.88
N SER A 178 -6.36 9.61 0.84
CA SER A 178 -7.16 8.82 -0.11
C SER A 178 -8.06 7.78 0.56
N PHE A 179 -7.57 7.09 1.59
CA PHE A 179 -8.29 5.97 2.22
C PHE A 179 -9.59 6.37 2.96
N ARG A 180 -9.73 7.62 3.41
CA ARG A 180 -10.95 8.05 4.15
C ARG A 180 -12.15 8.32 3.24
N TYR A 181 -11.92 8.83 2.03
CA TYR A 181 -13.02 9.18 1.12
C TYR A 181 -13.76 7.93 0.61
N PHE A 182 -13.01 6.88 0.26
CA PHE A 182 -13.58 5.59 -0.13
C PHE A 182 -14.43 4.97 0.99
N ASN A 183 -13.98 5.08 2.24
CA ASN A 183 -14.72 4.48 3.36
C ASN A 183 -16.02 5.24 3.69
N ARG A 184 -16.05 6.57 3.52
CA ARG A 184 -17.24 7.40 3.75
C ARG A 184 -18.38 7.07 2.78
N GLN A 185 -18.06 6.79 1.51
CA GLN A 185 -19.05 6.36 0.51
C GLN A 185 -19.56 4.94 0.78
N MET A 186 -18.68 3.98 1.09
CA MET A 186 -19.08 2.59 1.41
C MET A 186 -19.94 2.45 2.67
N CYS A 187 -19.67 3.23 3.73
CA CYS A 187 -20.53 3.21 4.93
C CYS A 187 -21.90 3.86 4.68
N SER A 188 -21.98 4.90 3.84
CA SER A 188 -23.24 5.56 3.50
C SER A 188 -24.17 4.71 2.62
N SER A 189 -23.63 3.74 1.87
CA SER A 189 -24.42 2.79 1.08
C SER A 189 -24.95 1.61 1.91
N ARG A 190 -24.33 1.28 3.04
CA ARG A 190 -24.79 0.20 3.95
C ARG A 190 -25.90 0.61 4.93
N THR A 191 -26.25 1.89 4.97
CA THR A 191 -27.35 2.43 5.81
C THR A 191 -28.65 2.64 5.03
N ARG A 192 -28.75 2.09 3.82
CA ARG A 192 -29.95 2.11 2.96
C ARG A 192 -30.45 0.70 2.60
N GLU A 193 -30.34 -0.24 3.52
CA GLU A 193 -31.11 -1.50 3.52
C GLU A 193 -31.91 -1.61 4.81
#